data_AF-A0A9D9QD71-F1
#
_entry.id   AF-A0A9D9QD71-F1
#
_cell.length_a   1.000
_cell.length_b   1.000
_cell.length_c   1.000
_cell.angle_alpha   90.00
_cell.angle_beta   90.00
_cell.angle_gamma   90.00
#
_symmetry.space_group_name_H-M   'P 1'
#
loop_
_entity.id
_entity.type
_entity.pdbx_description
1 polymer ?
#
loop_
_entity_poly.entity_id
_entity_poly.type
_entity_poly.pdbx_seq_one_letter_code
_entity_poly.pdbx_strand_id
1 'polypeptide(L)'
;MEEAFVYSKPVTGRYFIDRRGDCAALANLLAAGEHVAILGAPKTGKMSLLQQVLQEQKLAGKRFLVAEADLLSVRTQRDFLLALGESVLRAFGSTPGE
;
A
#
# COMPACT_ATOMS: atom_id res chain seq x y z
N MET A 1 20.32 -15.96 16.39
CA MET A 1 19.20 -16.84 16.03
C MET A 1 18.67 -16.31 14.73
N GLU A 2 18.96 -16.97 13.61
CA GLU A 2 18.53 -16.50 12.29
C GLU A 2 17.00 -16.60 12.24
N GLU A 3 16.32 -15.45 12.20
CA GLU A 3 14.88 -15.38 12.00
C GLU A 3 14.54 -16.10 10.69
N ALA A 4 13.57 -17.01 10.73
CA ALA A 4 13.12 -17.72 9.55
C ALA A 4 12.73 -16.73 8.45
N PHE A 5 13.25 -16.94 7.24
CA PHE A 5 12.89 -16.12 6.09
C PHE A 5 11.39 -16.25 5.82
N VAL A 6 10.65 -15.17 6.08
CA VAL A 6 9.19 -15.15 5.89
C VAL A 6 8.89 -14.97 4.41
N TYR A 7 8.56 -16.07 3.74
CA TYR A 7 8.04 -16.04 2.38
C TYR A 7 6.58 -15.53 2.37
N SER A 8 6.20 -14.86 1.28
CA SER A 8 4.80 -14.50 0.96
C SER A 8 4.15 -13.37 1.77
N LYS A 9 4.89 -12.65 2.63
CA LYS A 9 4.42 -11.39 3.23
C LYS A 9 5.22 -10.19 2.70
N PRO A 10 4.60 -9.02 2.55
CA PRO A 10 5.35 -7.80 2.30
C PRO A 10 6.39 -7.58 3.40
N VAL A 11 7.57 -7.10 3.01
CA VAL A 11 8.69 -6.82 3.92
C VAL A 11 8.71 -5.32 4.21
N THR A 12 8.66 -4.93 5.47
CA THR A 12 8.73 -3.52 5.90
C THR A 12 9.78 -3.32 7.00
N GLY A 13 10.02 -2.06 7.36
CA GLY A 13 10.94 -1.66 8.41
C GLY A 13 12.40 -1.93 8.08
N ARG A 14 13.17 -2.38 9.08
CA ARG A 14 14.63 -2.60 8.99
C ARG A 14 15.07 -3.60 7.91
N TYR A 15 14.14 -4.42 7.41
CA TYR A 15 14.40 -5.44 6.40
C TYR A 15 14.09 -4.97 4.97
N PHE A 16 13.45 -3.82 4.80
CA PHE A 16 13.21 -3.19 3.49
C PHE A 16 14.36 -2.21 3.17
N ILE A 17 15.53 -2.78 2.83
CA ILE A 17 16.78 -2.00 2.71
C ILE A 17 16.98 -1.49 1.29
N ASP A 18 16.63 -2.31 0.31
CA ASP A 18 16.73 -1.98 -1.10
C ASP A 18 15.53 -1.11 -1.50
N ARG A 19 15.75 -0.07 -2.32
CA ARG A 19 14.73 0.89 -2.82
C ARG A 19 14.42 2.15 -1.97
N ARG A 20 15.38 2.65 -1.18
CA ARG A 20 15.22 3.95 -0.49
C ARG A 20 14.90 5.12 -1.43
N GLY A 21 15.49 5.13 -2.63
CA GLY A 21 15.19 6.14 -3.65
C GLY A 21 13.72 6.11 -4.09
N ASP A 22 13.18 4.90 -4.32
CA ASP A 22 11.77 4.72 -4.68
C ASP A 22 10.84 5.15 -3.54
N CYS A 23 11.20 4.87 -2.27
CA CYS A 23 10.43 5.34 -1.11
C CYS A 23 10.34 6.86 -1.10
N ALA A 24 11.47 7.56 -1.27
CA ALA A 24 11.51 9.01 -1.29
C ALA A 24 10.70 9.59 -2.45
N ALA A 25 10.83 9.00 -3.65
CA ALA A 25 10.07 9.43 -4.82
C ALA A 25 8.55 9.26 -4.62
N LEU A 26 8.11 8.08 -4.18
CA LEU A 26 6.69 7.80 -3.92
C LEU A 26 6.14 8.69 -2.81
N ALA A 27 6.89 8.89 -1.73
CA ALA A 27 6.49 9.78 -0.63
C ALA A 27 6.25 11.22 -1.10
N ASN A 28 7.13 11.74 -1.98
CA ASN A 28 7.00 13.09 -2.54
C ASN A 28 5.77 13.21 -3.45
N LEU A 29 5.55 12.24 -4.34
CA LEU A 29 4.38 12.22 -5.23
C LEU A 29 3.07 12.16 -4.44
N LEU A 30 2.99 11.28 -3.43
CA LEU A 30 1.82 11.20 -2.56
C LEU A 30 1.60 12.49 -1.75
N ALA A 31 2.67 13.15 -1.30
CA ALA A 31 2.58 14.43 -0.61
C ALA A 31 2.08 15.57 -1.51
N ALA A 32 2.37 15.50 -2.82
CA ALA A 32 1.88 16.44 -3.83
C ALA A 32 0.43 16.16 -4.25
N GLY A 33 -0.17 15.05 -3.81
CA GLY A 33 -1.54 14.66 -4.21
C GLY A 33 -1.62 14.04 -5.61
N GLU A 34 -0.50 13.56 -6.15
CA GLU A 34 -0.42 13.01 -7.50
C GLU A 34 -0.96 11.58 -7.57
N HIS A 35 -1.51 11.21 -8.74
CA HIS A 35 -1.88 9.83 -9.03
C HIS A 35 -0.63 9.03 -9.47
N VAL A 36 -0.36 7.90 -8.81
CA VAL A 36 0.85 7.11 -9.05
C VAL A 36 0.51 5.68 -9.50
N ALA A 37 1.15 5.23 -10.57
CA ALA A 37 1.11 3.84 -11.03
C ALA A 37 2.48 3.17 -10.84
N ILE A 38 2.53 2.03 -10.15
CA ILE A 38 3.78 1.27 -9.91
C ILE A 38 3.77 0.00 -10.77
N LEU A 39 4.68 -0.05 -11.74
CA LEU A 39 4.80 -1.15 -12.71
C LEU A 39 6.06 -1.98 -12.44
N GLY A 40 5.99 -3.28 -12.72
CA GLY A 40 7.16 -4.16 -12.64
C GLY A 40 6.78 -5.63 -12.49
N ALA A 41 7.74 -6.53 -12.68
CA ALA A 41 7.52 -7.97 -12.62
C ALA A 41 6.90 -8.43 -11.28
N PRO A 42 6.17 -9.56 -11.24
CA PRO A 42 5.67 -10.12 -9.97
C PRO A 42 6.79 -10.33 -8.96
N LYS A 43 6.48 -10.21 -7.66
CA LYS A 43 7.40 -10.49 -6.54
C LYS A 43 8.64 -9.57 -6.44
N THR A 44 8.64 -8.41 -7.09
CA THR A 44 9.71 -7.39 -6.99
C THR A 44 9.54 -6.41 -5.82
N GLY A 45 8.67 -6.71 -4.85
CA GLY A 45 8.52 -5.88 -3.64
C GLY A 45 7.68 -4.60 -3.81
N LYS A 46 6.85 -4.49 -4.86
CA LYS A 46 5.98 -3.30 -5.07
C LYS A 46 5.01 -3.05 -3.91
N MET A 47 4.39 -4.11 -3.38
CA MET A 47 3.49 -3.98 -2.22
C MET A 47 4.27 -3.58 -0.96
N SER A 48 5.46 -4.17 -0.76
CA SER A 48 6.38 -3.80 0.31
C SER A 48 6.76 -2.31 0.27
N LEU A 49 7.07 -1.79 -0.92
CA LEU A 49 7.37 -0.37 -1.15
C LEU A 49 6.20 0.52 -0.72
N LEU A 50 4.98 0.21 -1.16
CA LEU A 50 3.79 0.97 -0.80
C LEU A 50 3.55 0.97 0.71
N GLN A 51 3.60 -0.22 1.35
CA GLN A 51 3.40 -0.35 2.79
C GLN A 51 4.48 0.37 3.60
N GLN A 52 5.75 0.29 3.17
CA GLN A 52 6.85 1.00 3.81
C GLN A 52 6.62 2.51 3.78
N VAL A 53 6.28 3.07 2.61
CA VAL A 53 6.04 4.51 2.47
C VAL A 53 4.85 4.95 3.32
N LEU A 54 3.72 4.24 3.28
CA LEU A 54 2.56 4.56 4.12
C LEU A 54 2.91 4.51 5.61
N GLN A 55 3.67 3.50 6.05
CA GLN A 55 4.12 3.40 7.44
C GLN A 55 5.01 4.58 7.83
N GLU A 56 5.97 4.98 6.99
CA GLU A 56 6.82 6.15 7.21
C GLU A 56 5.99 7.45 7.27
N GLN A 57 5.01 7.63 6.40
CA GLN A 57 4.12 8.79 6.44
C GLN A 57 3.29 8.85 7.73
N LYS A 58 2.80 7.69 8.20
CA LYS A 58 2.07 7.58 9.47
C LYS A 58 2.97 7.90 10.66
N LEU A 59 4.21 7.40 10.66
CA LEU A 59 5.21 7.70 11.69
C LEU A 59 5.64 9.18 11.67
N ALA A 60 5.64 9.81 10.50
CA ALA A 60 5.86 11.25 10.34
C ALA A 60 4.65 12.11 10.77
N GLY A 61 3.59 11.49 11.31
CA GLY A 61 2.41 12.19 11.83
C GLY A 61 1.41 12.64 10.78
N LYS A 62 1.56 12.23 9.50
CA LYS A 62 0.57 12.54 8.48
C LYS A 62 -0.73 11.77 8.74
N ARG A 63 -1.85 12.47 8.61
CA ARG A 63 -3.19 11.89 8.74
C ARG A 63 -3.73 11.57 7.37
N PHE A 64 -4.04 10.30 7.14
CA PHE A 64 -4.66 9.82 5.92
C PHE A 64 -5.46 8.55 6.22
N LEU A 65 -6.41 8.24 5.35
CA LEU A 65 -7.11 6.96 5.32
C LEU A 65 -6.62 6.16 4.12
N VAL A 66 -6.52 4.85 4.28
CA VAL A 66 -6.14 3.93 3.20
C VAL A 66 -7.36 3.07 2.88
N ALA A 67 -7.83 3.16 1.65
CA ALA A 67 -8.79 2.22 1.08
C ALA A 67 -8.05 1.34 0.07
N GLU A 68 -8.16 0.02 0.23
CA GLU A 68 -7.57 -0.97 -0.67
C GLU A 68 -8.68 -1.70 -1.42
N ALA A 69 -8.52 -1.84 -2.74
CA ALA A 69 -9.40 -2.61 -3.59
C ALA A 69 -8.58 -3.57 -4.45
N ASP A 70 -8.87 -4.87 -4.35
CA ASP A 70 -8.34 -5.88 -5.27
C ASP A 70 -9.17 -5.89 -6.56
N LEU A 71 -8.51 -5.68 -7.68
CA LEU A 71 -9.12 -5.61 -9.00
C LEU A 71 -8.99 -6.92 -9.79
N LEU A 72 -8.37 -7.97 -9.25
CA LEU A 72 -8.16 -9.25 -9.95
C LEU A 72 -9.48 -9.91 -10.40
N SER A 73 -10.56 -9.72 -9.66
CA SER A 73 -11.88 -10.29 -9.95
C SER A 73 -12.83 -9.32 -10.68
N VAL A 74 -12.43 -8.08 -10.90
CA VAL A 74 -13.27 -7.03 -11.51
C VAL A 74 -13.30 -7.23 -13.03
N ARG A 75 -14.49 -7.42 -13.59
CA ARG A 75 -14.68 -7.71 -15.02
C ARG A 75 -15.49 -6.66 -15.77
N THR A 76 -16.25 -5.85 -15.04
CA THR A 76 -17.10 -4.79 -15.61
C THR A 76 -16.90 -3.46 -14.88
N GLN A 77 -17.30 -2.36 -15.51
CA GLN A 77 -17.33 -1.05 -14.86
C GLN A 77 -18.20 -1.03 -13.61
N ARG A 78 -19.31 -1.78 -13.61
CA ARG A 78 -20.18 -1.92 -12.45
C ARG A 78 -19.45 -2.57 -11.28
N ASP A 79 -18.73 -3.67 -11.54
CA ASP A 79 -17.96 -4.38 -10.51
C ASP A 79 -16.88 -3.47 -9.91
N PHE A 80 -16.23 -2.65 -10.75
CA PHE A 80 -15.26 -1.66 -10.29
C PHE A 80 -15.88 -0.64 -9.35
N LEU A 81 -17.02 -0.05 -9.72
CA LEU A 81 -17.69 0.95 -8.88
C LEU A 81 -18.14 0.36 -7.53
N LEU A 82 -18.60 -0.89 -7.51
CA LEU A 82 -18.95 -1.60 -6.28
C LEU A 82 -17.70 -1.84 -5.40
N ALA A 83 -16.61 -2.36 -5.98
CA ALA A 83 -15.36 -2.61 -5.24
C ALA A 83 -14.74 -1.31 -4.69
N LEU A 84 -14.80 -0.22 -5.46
CA LEU A 84 -14.34 1.09 -5.02
C LEU A 84 -15.21 1.64 -3.89
N GLY A 85 -16.54 1.60 -4.04
CA GLY A 85 -17.46 2.05 -3.01
C GLY A 85 -17.30 1.27 -1.70
N GLU A 86 -17.20 -0.06 -1.79
CA GLU A 86 -16.98 -0.94 -0.65
C GLU A 86 -15.65 -0.64 0.06
N SER A 87 -14.55 -0.48 -0.68
CA SER A 87 -13.24 -0.20 -0.07
C SER A 87 -13.22 1.14 0.67
N VAL A 88 -13.85 2.18 0.11
CA VAL A 88 -13.99 3.49 0.78
C VAL A 88 -14.86 3.37 2.02
N LEU A 89 -16.05 2.76 1.92
CA LEU A 89 -16.96 2.61 3.05
C LEU A 89 -16.32 1.81 4.20
N ARG A 90 -15.60 0.73 3.89
CA ARG A 90 -14.82 -0.02 4.89
C ARG A 90 -13.76 0.86 5.54
N ALA A 91 -12.97 1.62 4.76
CA ALA A 91 -11.93 2.49 5.31
C ALA A 91 -12.48 3.57 6.26
N PHE A 92 -13.71 4.04 6.05
CA PHE A 92 -14.38 5.00 6.95
C PHE A 92 -15.11 4.34 8.12
N GLY A 93 -15.67 3.15 7.92
CA GLY A 93 -16.51 2.45 8.89
C GLY A 93 -15.75 1.54 9.86
N SER A 94 -14.54 1.10 9.52
CA SER A 94 -13.72 0.25 10.39
C SER A 94 -13.13 1.05 11.55
N THR A 95 -13.70 0.89 12.75
CA THR A 95 -13.09 1.32 14.01
C THR A 95 -12.04 0.30 14.48
N PRO A 96 -11.04 0.69 15.29
CA PRO A 96 -10.05 -0.24 15.82
C PRO A 96 -10.74 -1.23 16.77
N GLY A 97 -11.01 -2.45 16.30
CA GLY A 97 -11.77 -3.47 17.04
C GLY A 97 -12.31 -4.60 16.16
N GLU A 98 -12.37 -4.41 14.84
CA GLU A 98 -12.61 -5.47 13.84
C GLU A 98 -11.34 -5.81 13.05
#